data_AF-A0A9E7BNJ0-F1
#
_entry.id   AF-A0A9E7BNJ0-F1
#
_cell.length_a   1.000
_cell.length_b   1.000
_cell.length_c   1.000
_cell.angle_alpha   90.00
_cell.angle_beta   90.00
_cell.angle_gamma   90.00
#
_symmetry.space_group_name_H-M   'P 1'
#
loop_
_entity.id
_entity.type
_entity.pdbx_description
1 polymer ?
#
loop_
_entity_poly.entity_id
_entity_poly.type
_entity_poly.pdbx_seq_one_letter_code
_entity_poly.pdbx_strand_id
1 'polypeptide(L)'
;MERQTELTADPVEDFTHGEHLTAAETTQPVYGSRRARLEAERSQPRKRERVVVTPTVDPAAVATAEARAPRVRRSTADRSNRHRSRRPGEHRRRGFHVVVMLALTAFFGTAALPAYATTTEGSPVGTARTALAVQTLTGGKEDAAQVVSRDGLGIEESPQALDSTTNSTVSPTVQALAIQLMGAVASGRLVGSTPNHIPEIANLAEGKAVQGCGVDYRVLQTISFALAHYGQVGVSDINRRCTGQIEGAGTASAHYADGGGHALDFYLLNGSPLTGGDAKSLELIRLLDPIVPNGTGLGQLGCRGSISLDNFKPFDDTCNHVHIDFLNAQGSTIKY
;
A
#
# COMPACT_ATOMS: atom_id res chain seq x y z
N MET A 1 17.01 -72.12 -13.67
CA MET A 1 17.41 -70.96 -14.50
C MET A 1 18.02 -69.95 -13.53
N GLU A 2 19.30 -70.01 -13.16
CA GLU A 2 20.50 -69.73 -13.97
C GLU A 2 20.39 -68.41 -14.76
N ARG A 3 20.92 -67.31 -14.20
CA ARG A 3 22.21 -66.69 -14.63
C ARG A 3 22.54 -65.46 -13.79
N GLN A 4 23.78 -65.44 -13.28
CA GLN A 4 24.51 -64.30 -12.74
C GLN A 4 25.08 -63.42 -13.86
N THR A 5 25.28 -62.12 -13.56
CA THR A 5 26.46 -61.23 -13.80
C THR A 5 25.97 -59.78 -13.57
N GLU A 6 26.23 -59.06 -12.48
CA GLU A 6 27.49 -58.47 -11.94
C GLU A 6 27.97 -57.18 -12.65
N LEU A 7 28.43 -56.22 -11.82
CA LEU A 7 29.15 -54.93 -12.06
C LEU A 7 28.26 -53.69 -12.32
N THR A 8 28.09 -52.74 -11.39
CA THR A 8 29.05 -51.79 -10.75
C THR A 8 29.68 -50.81 -11.75
N ALA A 9 29.17 -49.58 -11.79
CA ALA A 9 29.95 -48.33 -11.94
C ALA A 9 29.02 -47.10 -11.85
N ASP A 10 29.29 -46.23 -10.88
CA ASP A 10 29.01 -44.80 -10.93
C ASP A 10 29.74 -44.20 -12.16
N PRO A 11 29.18 -43.16 -12.82
CA PRO A 11 29.84 -41.87 -12.61
C PRO A 11 28.91 -40.65 -12.60
N VAL A 12 29.16 -39.81 -11.59
CA VAL A 12 29.15 -38.35 -11.69
C VAL A 12 30.06 -37.93 -12.85
N GLU A 13 29.55 -37.04 -13.74
CA GLU A 13 30.24 -36.16 -14.72
C GLU A 13 29.49 -36.20 -16.07
N ASP A 14 28.39 -35.43 -16.21
CA ASP A 14 27.94 -34.96 -17.54
C ASP A 14 26.99 -33.74 -17.46
N PHE A 15 27.47 -32.63 -16.89
CA PHE A 15 26.76 -31.34 -16.95
C PHE A 15 27.64 -30.23 -17.54
N THR A 16 28.27 -30.49 -18.68
CA THR A 16 28.81 -29.41 -19.52
C THR A 16 28.75 -29.78 -20.99
N HIS A 17 27.55 -29.83 -21.58
CA HIS A 17 27.37 -29.54 -23.00
C HIS A 17 26.02 -28.85 -23.21
N GLY A 18 26.08 -27.54 -23.42
CA GLY A 18 24.97 -26.77 -23.95
C GLY A 18 24.99 -26.85 -25.47
N GLU A 19 23.86 -27.19 -26.09
CA GLU A 19 23.56 -26.80 -27.46
C GLU A 19 22.05 -26.87 -27.74
N HIS A 20 21.59 -25.83 -28.44
CA HIS A 20 20.38 -25.71 -29.27
C HIS A 20 18.99 -25.69 -28.63
N LEU A 21 18.57 -24.49 -28.20
CA LEU A 21 17.19 -24.03 -28.42
C LEU A 21 17.20 -22.78 -29.30
N THR A 22 16.62 -22.93 -30.49
CA THR A 22 16.39 -21.91 -31.51
C THR A 22 15.50 -20.78 -30.98
N ALA A 23 16.08 -19.57 -30.90
CA ALA A 23 15.35 -18.35 -30.64
C ALA A 23 14.59 -17.89 -31.89
N ALA A 24 13.31 -17.58 -31.72
CA ALA A 24 12.51 -16.91 -32.73
C ALA A 24 13.06 -15.50 -32.99
N GLU A 25 13.45 -15.28 -34.25
CA GLU A 25 14.00 -14.03 -34.76
C GLU A 25 12.95 -12.91 -34.69
N THR A 26 13.05 -12.05 -33.66
CA THR A 26 12.25 -10.83 -33.58
C THR A 26 13.11 -9.69 -34.12
N THR A 27 12.88 -9.29 -35.36
CA THR A 27 13.56 -8.15 -36.00
C THR A 27 13.06 -6.85 -35.36
N GLN A 28 13.72 -6.40 -34.28
CA GLN A 28 13.59 -5.03 -33.80
C GLN A 28 14.66 -4.15 -34.48
N PRO A 29 14.28 -3.01 -35.09
CA PRO A 29 15.25 -2.07 -35.62
C PRO A 29 16.03 -1.41 -34.49
N VAL A 30 17.36 -1.52 -34.55
CA VAL A 30 18.29 -0.86 -33.62
C VAL A 30 18.34 0.63 -33.95
N TYR A 31 17.75 1.47 -33.09
CA TYR A 31 17.87 2.92 -33.18
C TYR A 31 19.05 3.40 -32.34
N GLY A 32 20.07 3.96 -33.00
CA GLY A 32 21.34 4.39 -32.37
C GLY A 32 21.23 5.56 -31.38
N SER A 33 20.04 6.13 -31.14
CA SER A 33 19.82 7.10 -30.06
C SER A 33 18.35 7.18 -29.64
N ARG A 34 18.09 7.59 -28.38
CA ARG A 34 16.75 7.82 -27.83
C ARG A 34 15.92 8.82 -28.66
N ARG A 35 16.60 9.75 -29.34
CA ARG A 35 15.97 10.76 -30.21
C ARG A 35 15.46 10.14 -31.52
N ALA A 36 16.23 9.23 -32.13
CA ALA A 36 15.82 8.53 -33.35
C ALA A 36 14.58 7.64 -33.13
N ARG A 37 14.45 7.05 -31.93
CA ARG A 37 13.26 6.25 -31.56
C ARG A 37 11.99 7.10 -31.47
N LEU A 38 12.08 8.30 -30.91
CA LEU A 38 10.94 9.21 -30.75
C LEU A 38 10.47 9.81 -32.10
N GLU A 39 11.39 10.06 -33.03
CA GLU A 39 11.04 10.51 -34.39
C GLU A 39 10.39 9.39 -35.23
N ALA A 40 10.81 8.13 -35.03
CA ALA A 40 10.18 6.97 -35.65
C ALA A 40 8.75 6.71 -35.12
N GLU A 41 8.51 6.87 -33.81
CA GLU A 41 7.15 6.77 -33.25
C GLU A 41 6.22 7.87 -33.74
N ARG A 42 6.74 9.08 -33.99
CA ARG A 42 5.94 10.23 -34.43
C ARG A 42 5.54 10.15 -35.90
N SER A 43 6.25 9.37 -36.71
CA SER A 43 6.04 9.22 -38.15
C SER A 43 5.12 8.05 -38.53
N GLN A 44 4.66 7.25 -37.56
CA GLN A 44 3.71 6.17 -37.84
C GLN A 44 2.27 6.70 -38.05
N PRO A 45 1.60 6.34 -39.16
CA PRO A 45 0.22 6.73 -39.41
C PRO A 45 -0.73 5.99 -38.46
N ARG A 46 -1.41 6.74 -37.59
CA ARG A 46 -2.45 6.19 -36.70
C ARG A 46 -3.68 5.77 -37.52
N LYS A 47 -3.81 4.48 -37.83
CA LYS A 47 -5.08 3.89 -38.28
C LYS A 47 -6.10 4.01 -37.15
N ARG A 48 -7.07 4.92 -37.30
CA ARG A 48 -8.27 4.97 -36.46
C ARG A 48 -9.27 3.97 -37.01
N GLU A 49 -9.33 2.79 -36.42
CA GLU A 49 -10.41 1.84 -36.68
C GLU A 49 -11.63 2.25 -35.84
N ARG A 50 -12.66 2.74 -36.53
CA ARG A 50 -13.94 3.13 -35.91
C ARG A 50 -14.78 1.86 -35.76
N VAL A 51 -14.77 1.28 -34.57
CA VAL A 51 -15.73 0.23 -34.20
C VAL A 51 -17.10 0.88 -34.02
N VAL A 52 -18.01 0.66 -34.96
CA VAL A 52 -19.43 1.01 -34.84
C VAL A 52 -20.11 -0.18 -34.17
N VAL A 53 -20.50 -0.03 -32.91
CA VAL A 53 -21.35 -1.00 -32.21
C VAL A 53 -22.80 -0.62 -32.49
N THR A 54 -23.50 -1.48 -33.22
CA THR A 54 -24.95 -1.38 -33.43
C THR A 54 -25.67 -2.05 -32.27
N PRO A 55 -26.55 -1.36 -31.52
CA PRO A 55 -27.33 -2.01 -30.47
C PRO A 55 -28.44 -2.86 -31.08
N THR A 56 -28.48 -4.14 -30.71
CA THR A 56 -29.60 -5.06 -30.99
C THR A 56 -30.67 -4.83 -29.93
N VAL A 57 -31.88 -4.47 -30.36
CA VAL A 57 -33.06 -4.31 -29.48
C VAL A 57 -33.99 -5.48 -29.76
N ASP A 58 -34.31 -6.25 -28.72
CA ASP A 58 -35.29 -7.33 -28.79
C ASP A 58 -36.72 -6.77 -28.94
N PRO A 59 -37.56 -7.34 -29.83
CA PRO A 59 -38.94 -6.91 -30.01
C PRO A 59 -39.87 -7.80 -29.17
N ALA A 60 -40.16 -7.40 -27.94
CA ALA A 60 -41.24 -8.01 -27.17
C ALA A 60 -41.86 -7.01 -26.18
N ALA A 61 -42.79 -6.18 -26.67
CA ALA A 61 -44.00 -5.75 -25.96
C ALA A 61 -44.72 -4.66 -26.77
N VAL A 62 -45.74 -5.07 -27.52
CA VAL A 62 -46.76 -4.16 -28.08
C VAL A 62 -48.09 -4.50 -27.42
N ALA A 63 -48.87 -3.44 -27.17
CA ALA A 63 -50.26 -3.36 -26.67
C ALA A 63 -50.34 -3.23 -25.13
N THR A 64 -50.96 -2.21 -24.54
CA THR A 64 -52.18 -1.46 -24.94
C THR A 64 -52.27 -0.04 -24.35
N ALA A 65 -52.60 0.93 -25.21
CA ALA A 65 -53.68 1.94 -25.16
C ALA A 65 -53.95 2.79 -23.89
N GLU A 66 -53.80 4.13 -24.00
CA GLU A 66 -54.87 5.17 -23.93
C GLU A 66 -55.13 5.72 -22.49
N ALA A 67 -55.37 7.00 -22.17
CA ALA A 67 -55.54 8.28 -22.86
C ALA A 67 -55.47 9.48 -21.85
N ARG A 68 -55.27 10.71 -22.38
CA ARG A 68 -55.60 12.07 -21.83
C ARG A 68 -54.83 12.58 -20.58
N ALA A 69 -54.38 13.84 -20.42
CA ALA A 69 -54.60 15.15 -21.08
C ALA A 69 -53.44 16.15 -20.73
N PRO A 70 -53.33 17.36 -21.35
CA PRO A 70 -52.13 18.20 -21.31
C PRO A 70 -52.26 19.53 -20.52
N ARG A 71 -51.15 19.98 -19.91
CA ARG A 71 -50.83 21.37 -19.47
C ARG A 71 -49.40 21.31 -18.88
N VAL A 72 -48.40 22.16 -19.19
CA VAL A 72 -48.33 23.63 -19.16
C VAL A 72 -47.16 24.09 -20.04
N ARG A 73 -47.37 25.19 -20.77
CA ARG A 73 -46.36 25.95 -21.54
C ARG A 73 -45.38 26.70 -20.62
N ARG A 74 -44.08 26.64 -20.92
CA ARG A 74 -43.08 27.68 -20.56
C ARG A 74 -42.15 27.86 -21.76
N SER A 75 -42.43 28.90 -22.57
CA SER A 75 -41.70 30.18 -22.62
C SER A 75 -40.39 30.08 -23.41
N THR A 76 -40.52 30.28 -24.70
CA THR A 76 -39.47 30.75 -25.61
C THR A 76 -39.30 32.27 -25.49
N ALA A 77 -38.17 32.75 -26.04
CA ALA A 77 -37.80 34.13 -26.34
C ALA A 77 -37.09 34.87 -25.20
N ASP A 78 -36.07 35.68 -25.40
CA ASP A 78 -35.27 36.10 -26.57
C ASP A 78 -34.28 37.16 -26.02
N ARG A 79 -33.24 37.49 -26.80
CA ARG A 79 -32.48 38.75 -26.76
C ARG A 79 -31.61 39.04 -25.52
N SER A 80 -30.51 39.77 -25.59
CA SER A 80 -29.59 40.24 -26.64
C SER A 80 -28.63 41.19 -25.92
N ASN A 81 -27.36 41.20 -26.34
CA ASN A 81 -26.46 42.37 -26.44
C ASN A 81 -26.56 43.52 -25.41
N ARG A 82 -25.44 43.77 -24.71
CA ARG A 82 -24.61 45.02 -24.76
C ARG A 82 -23.59 44.98 -23.61
N HIS A 83 -22.29 44.96 -23.89
CA HIS A 83 -21.38 46.10 -24.15
C HIS A 83 -20.93 46.92 -22.93
N ARG A 84 -19.61 47.19 -22.91
CA ARG A 84 -18.81 48.14 -22.09
C ARG A 84 -18.39 47.64 -20.70
N SER A 85 -17.18 47.86 -20.19
CA SER A 85 -15.98 48.55 -20.70
C SER A 85 -14.78 48.31 -19.76
N ARG A 86 -13.56 48.41 -20.33
CA ARG A 86 -12.34 49.05 -19.78
C ARG A 86 -11.75 48.59 -18.43
N ARG A 87 -10.66 47.79 -18.50
CA ARG A 87 -9.21 48.14 -18.32
C ARG A 87 -8.74 48.97 -17.08
N PRO A 88 -7.42 49.00 -16.76
CA PRO A 88 -6.78 48.31 -15.64
C PRO A 88 -6.19 49.27 -14.58
N GLY A 89 -5.75 48.74 -13.43
CA GLY A 89 -5.02 49.47 -12.39
C GLY A 89 -3.72 48.78 -12.01
N GLU A 90 -2.61 49.36 -12.46
CA GLU A 90 -1.22 49.03 -12.18
C GLU A 90 -0.70 49.98 -11.09
N HIS A 91 0.09 49.52 -10.12
CA HIS A 91 1.18 50.28 -9.44
C HIS A 91 1.89 49.32 -8.44
N ARG A 92 3.08 48.78 -8.76
CA ARG A 92 4.43 49.31 -8.48
C ARG A 92 4.71 49.66 -7.00
N ARG A 93 5.61 48.88 -6.36
CA ARG A 93 7.07 49.12 -6.19
C ARG A 93 7.62 49.00 -4.75
N ARG A 94 8.86 48.46 -4.72
CA ARG A 94 9.97 48.60 -3.73
C ARG A 94 9.86 47.74 -2.47
N GLY A 95 10.92 47.14 -1.94
CA GLY A 95 12.34 47.21 -2.26
C GLY A 95 13.13 46.34 -1.26
N PHE A 96 14.32 45.94 -1.68
CA PHE A 96 15.33 45.14 -0.98
C PHE A 96 15.68 45.65 0.42
N HIS A 97 16.09 44.76 1.34
CA HIS A 97 17.42 44.78 1.95
C HIS A 97 17.77 43.44 2.63
N VAL A 98 19.02 43.05 2.38
CA VAL A 98 19.80 41.91 2.88
C VAL A 98 20.31 42.20 4.29
N VAL A 99 20.28 41.23 5.20
CA VAL A 99 21.35 41.04 6.22
C VAL A 99 21.57 39.53 6.45
N VAL A 100 22.83 39.15 6.33
CA VAL A 100 23.47 37.86 6.58
C VAL A 100 23.89 37.78 8.05
N MET A 101 23.72 36.62 8.71
CA MET A 101 24.56 36.12 9.82
C MET A 101 24.41 34.59 9.86
N LEU A 102 25.27 33.83 9.18
CA LEU A 102 26.54 33.22 9.68
C LEU A 102 26.39 32.29 10.90
N ALA A 103 26.49 30.99 10.56
CA ALA A 103 27.21 29.91 11.21
C ALA A 103 26.90 29.51 12.66
N LEU A 104 26.46 28.25 12.83
CA LEU A 104 27.18 27.29 13.67
C LEU A 104 27.09 25.88 13.06
N THR A 105 28.24 25.45 12.54
CA THR A 105 28.81 24.09 12.52
C THR A 105 28.36 23.24 13.73
N ALA A 106 28.22 21.92 13.72
CA ALA A 106 28.59 20.84 12.82
C ALA A 106 27.80 19.59 13.23
N PHE A 107 27.45 18.72 12.29
CA PHE A 107 27.64 17.26 12.45
C PHE A 107 27.50 16.63 11.07
N PHE A 108 28.62 16.57 10.35
CA PHE A 108 28.77 15.66 9.23
C PHE A 108 29.15 14.29 9.80
N GLY A 109 28.31 13.31 9.50
CA GLY A 109 28.60 11.89 9.70
C GLY A 109 28.10 11.10 8.49
N THR A 110 28.49 11.50 7.28
CA THR A 110 28.37 10.64 6.11
C THR A 110 29.51 9.63 6.13
N ALA A 111 29.18 8.37 6.41
CA ALA A 111 29.95 7.25 5.89
C ALA A 111 29.04 6.51 4.90
N ALA A 112 29.12 6.91 3.64
CA ALA A 112 28.88 5.98 2.55
C ALA A 112 30.20 5.25 2.29
N LEU A 113 30.17 3.94 2.13
CA LEU A 113 30.60 3.24 0.91
C LEU A 113 30.45 1.71 1.08
N PRO A 114 30.38 0.96 -0.05
CA PRO A 114 29.77 -0.36 -0.15
C PRO A 114 30.80 -1.49 0.00
N ALA A 115 30.33 -2.67 0.39
CA ALA A 115 31.03 -3.92 0.08
C ALA A 115 30.04 -5.09 0.08
N TYR A 116 30.25 -5.95 -0.91
CA TYR A 116 29.46 -7.10 -1.30
C TYR A 116 29.57 -8.25 -0.28
N ALA A 117 28.63 -9.18 -0.39
CA ALA A 117 28.50 -10.44 0.32
C ALA A 117 29.80 -11.09 0.82
N THR A 118 29.81 -11.55 2.07
CA THR A 118 30.08 -12.97 2.41
C THR A 118 29.39 -13.31 3.73
N THR A 119 28.72 -14.45 3.75
CA THR A 119 28.15 -15.10 4.92
C THR A 119 29.27 -15.68 5.77
N THR A 120 29.46 -15.19 6.99
CA THR A 120 30.08 -15.98 8.07
C THR A 120 29.74 -15.35 9.41
N GLU A 121 29.41 -16.20 10.36
CA GLU A 121 28.92 -15.90 11.70
C GLU A 121 29.87 -14.98 12.49
N GLY A 122 29.31 -13.99 13.18
CA GLY A 122 30.01 -13.20 14.20
C GLY A 122 30.47 -11.81 13.77
N SER A 123 29.56 -10.81 13.78
CA SER A 123 29.95 -9.40 13.87
C SER A 123 28.84 -8.47 14.40
N PRO A 124 29.19 -7.33 15.03
CA PRO A 124 28.42 -6.62 16.07
C PRO A 124 27.26 -5.73 15.54
N VAL A 125 26.74 -6.03 14.36
CA VAL A 125 25.58 -5.31 13.78
C VAL A 125 24.27 -5.84 14.39
N GLY A 126 24.26 -7.07 14.90
CA GLY A 126 23.12 -7.64 15.65
C GLY A 126 22.81 -6.90 16.95
N THR A 127 23.81 -6.31 17.60
CA THR A 127 23.67 -5.56 18.85
C THR A 127 23.14 -4.14 18.66
N ALA A 128 23.32 -3.54 17.47
CA ALA A 128 22.81 -2.20 17.19
C ALA A 128 21.29 -2.17 16.91
N ARG A 129 20.71 -3.29 16.46
CA ARG A 129 19.24 -3.41 16.25
C ARG A 129 18.45 -3.53 17.55
N THR A 130 19.10 -3.93 18.64
CA THR A 130 18.48 -4.09 19.97
C THR A 130 18.61 -2.84 20.83
N ALA A 131 19.51 -1.91 20.50
CA ALA A 131 19.82 -0.76 21.33
C ALA A 131 18.77 0.38 21.28
N LEU A 132 17.90 0.43 20.27
CA LEU A 132 16.86 1.48 20.17
C LEU A 132 15.55 1.15 20.91
N ALA A 133 15.42 -0.06 21.47
CA ALA A 133 14.26 -0.44 22.29
C ALA A 133 14.51 -0.29 23.80
N VAL A 134 15.69 0.18 24.21
CA VAL A 134 16.03 0.37 25.62
C VAL A 134 15.86 1.84 25.97
N GLN A 135 14.60 2.28 26.12
CA GLN A 135 14.34 3.42 27.00
C GLN A 135 14.44 2.92 28.44
N THR A 136 15.48 3.41 29.10
CA THR A 136 15.85 3.21 30.50
C THR A 136 14.67 3.31 31.48
N LEU A 137 14.23 2.17 32.00
CA LEU A 137 13.63 2.06 33.34
C LEU A 137 14.77 1.77 34.32
N THR A 138 15.31 2.82 34.93
CA THR A 138 16.28 2.73 36.03
C THR A 138 15.59 2.21 37.29
N GLY A 139 15.95 0.99 37.71
CA GLY A 139 15.45 0.42 38.96
C GLY A 139 16.05 -0.95 39.34
N GLY A 140 17.35 -0.99 39.64
CA GLY A 140 17.91 -1.89 40.67
C GLY A 140 18.18 -3.38 40.33
N LYS A 141 19.49 -3.70 40.34
CA LYS A 141 20.15 -5.01 40.59
C LYS A 141 20.10 -6.10 39.50
N GLU A 142 21.26 -6.18 38.84
CA GLU A 142 22.04 -7.36 38.42
C GLU A 142 21.37 -8.44 37.55
N ASP A 143 21.89 -8.51 36.32
CA ASP A 143 21.98 -9.67 35.42
C ASP A 143 20.70 -10.46 35.12
N ALA A 144 19.86 -9.87 34.26
CA ALA A 144 19.10 -10.64 33.29
C ALA A 144 18.90 -9.81 32.02
N ALA A 145 19.61 -10.17 30.95
CA ALA A 145 19.25 -9.75 29.60
C ALA A 145 17.90 -10.39 29.25
N GLN A 146 16.82 -9.66 29.49
CA GLN A 146 15.48 -10.14 29.18
C GLN A 146 15.25 -10.01 27.67
N VAL A 147 15.47 -11.11 26.96
CA VAL A 147 15.00 -11.28 25.58
C VAL A 147 13.48 -11.25 25.65
N VAL A 148 12.88 -10.16 25.20
CA VAL A 148 11.42 -10.01 25.16
C VAL A 148 10.88 -10.98 24.10
N SER A 149 10.27 -12.06 24.58
CA SER A 149 9.49 -12.98 23.75
C SER A 149 8.27 -12.25 23.20
N ARG A 150 7.97 -12.44 21.90
CA ARG A 150 6.90 -11.73 21.16
C ARG A 150 5.49 -12.04 21.66
N ASP A 151 5.29 -13.10 22.43
CA ASP A 151 3.96 -13.67 22.66
C ASP A 151 3.46 -13.57 24.13
N GLY A 152 4.20 -12.89 25.02
CA GLY A 152 4.00 -13.07 26.46
C GLY A 152 3.84 -11.81 27.33
N LEU A 153 4.07 -10.61 26.81
CA LEU A 153 3.73 -9.40 27.54
C LEU A 153 2.28 -9.07 27.23
N GLY A 154 1.38 -9.45 28.14
CA GLY A 154 0.06 -8.87 28.17
C GLY A 154 0.22 -7.36 28.07
N ILE A 155 -0.34 -6.76 27.03
CA ILE A 155 -0.36 -5.31 26.88
C ILE A 155 -1.12 -4.79 28.12
N GLU A 156 -0.40 -4.26 29.12
CA GLU A 156 -1.00 -3.57 30.27
C GLU A 156 -1.44 -2.16 29.89
N GLU A 157 -1.94 -1.99 28.67
CA GLU A 157 -2.52 -0.75 28.18
C GLU A 157 -3.99 -0.97 27.92
N SER A 158 -4.80 0.04 28.20
CA SER A 158 -6.22 -0.04 27.88
C SER A 158 -6.39 -0.17 26.35
N PRO A 159 -7.41 -0.90 25.87
CA PRO A 159 -7.73 -1.00 24.45
C PRO A 159 -7.80 0.35 23.73
N GLN A 160 -8.26 1.39 24.44
CA GLN A 160 -8.35 2.75 23.92
C GLN A 160 -6.97 3.39 23.67
N ALA A 161 -5.94 3.04 24.44
CA ALA A 161 -4.58 3.55 24.26
C ALA A 161 -3.91 2.99 23.00
N LEU A 162 -4.37 1.85 22.50
CA LEU A 162 -3.89 1.25 21.24
C LEU A 162 -4.49 1.94 20.01
N ASP A 163 -5.61 2.64 20.15
CA ASP A 163 -6.20 3.36 19.04
C ASP A 163 -5.58 4.75 18.88
N SER A 164 -4.68 4.93 17.91
CA SER A 164 -4.05 6.24 17.68
C SER A 164 -4.87 7.18 16.77
N THR A 165 -6.02 6.77 16.23
CA THR A 165 -6.78 7.54 15.21
C THR A 165 -7.38 8.84 15.74
N THR A 166 -7.73 8.86 17.04
CA THR A 166 -8.32 10.03 17.71
C THR A 166 -7.55 10.50 18.95
N ASN A 167 -6.54 9.73 19.38
CA ASN A 167 -5.77 10.04 20.58
C ASN A 167 -4.80 11.21 20.38
N SER A 168 -4.56 11.96 21.47
CA SER A 168 -3.58 13.05 21.52
C SER A 168 -2.17 12.60 21.88
N THR A 169 -1.97 11.30 22.12
CA THR A 169 -0.69 10.67 22.47
C THR A 169 -0.56 9.35 21.74
N VAL A 170 0.68 8.88 21.57
CA VAL A 170 0.99 7.56 21.01
C VAL A 170 1.39 6.65 22.17
N SER A 171 0.73 5.49 22.31
CA SER A 171 1.12 4.50 23.32
C SER A 171 2.49 3.91 23.02
N PRO A 172 3.27 3.53 24.05
CA PRO A 172 4.54 2.82 23.87
C PRO A 172 4.42 1.57 22.99
N THR A 173 3.33 0.81 23.10
CA THR A 173 3.12 -0.39 22.27
C THR A 173 2.93 -0.05 20.79
N VAL A 174 2.11 0.96 20.48
CA VAL A 174 1.92 1.44 19.10
C VAL A 174 3.24 1.97 18.54
N GLN A 175 3.95 2.80 19.31
CA GLN A 175 5.23 3.37 18.90
C GLN A 175 6.27 2.27 18.61
N ALA A 176 6.39 1.27 19.48
CA ALA A 176 7.34 0.18 19.31
C ALA A 176 7.09 -0.61 18.02
N LEU A 177 5.83 -0.92 17.71
CA LEU A 177 5.48 -1.61 16.47
C LEU A 177 5.73 -0.72 15.25
N ALA A 178 5.40 0.56 15.32
CA ALA A 178 5.67 1.51 14.26
C ALA A 178 7.17 1.64 13.97
N ILE A 179 8.03 1.66 15.00
CA ILE A 179 9.50 1.65 14.84
C ILE A 179 9.96 0.39 14.07
N GLN A 180 9.42 -0.78 14.39
CA GLN A 180 9.74 -2.02 13.67
C GLN A 180 9.34 -1.93 12.19
N LEU A 181 8.15 -1.40 11.90
CA LEU A 181 7.67 -1.21 10.53
C LEU A 181 8.54 -0.21 9.76
N MET A 182 9.00 0.87 10.40
CA MET A 182 9.94 1.81 9.78
C MET A 182 11.31 1.17 9.49
N GLY A 183 11.72 0.16 10.28
CA GLY A 183 12.85 -0.71 9.93
C GLY A 183 12.61 -1.51 8.64
N ALA A 184 11.39 -2.02 8.44
CA ALA A 184 11.01 -2.70 7.20
C ALA A 184 11.00 -1.73 6.00
N VAL A 185 10.56 -0.48 6.19
CA VAL A 185 10.65 0.58 5.18
C VAL A 185 12.10 0.85 4.79
N ALA A 186 12.98 1.04 5.77
CA ALA A 186 14.40 1.30 5.53
C ALA A 186 15.10 0.16 4.76
N SER A 187 14.63 -1.08 4.93
CA SER A 187 15.14 -2.25 4.21
C SER A 187 14.47 -2.50 2.85
N GLY A 188 13.50 -1.69 2.43
CA GLY A 188 12.74 -1.86 1.18
C GLY A 188 11.71 -3.00 1.21
N ARG A 189 11.45 -3.57 2.39
CA ARG A 189 10.46 -4.64 2.58
C ARG A 189 9.04 -4.11 2.74
N LEU A 190 8.87 -2.91 3.29
CA LEU A 190 7.60 -2.21 3.29
C LEU A 190 7.70 -0.99 2.36
N VAL A 191 6.81 -0.90 1.38
CA VAL A 191 6.82 0.20 0.40
C VAL A 191 5.44 0.86 0.34
N GLY A 192 5.41 2.17 0.11
CA GLY A 192 4.19 2.96 -0.08
C GLY A 192 3.91 3.25 -1.55
N SER A 193 2.66 3.57 -1.87
CA SER A 193 2.25 4.12 -3.17
C SER A 193 2.23 5.66 -3.17
N THR A 194 1.68 6.28 -4.23
CA THR A 194 1.37 7.72 -4.26
C THR A 194 -0.14 7.91 -4.33
N PRO A 195 -0.76 8.68 -3.41
CA PRO A 195 -0.16 9.35 -2.24
C PRO A 195 0.45 8.38 -1.22
N ASN A 196 1.46 8.87 -0.49
CA ASN A 196 2.25 8.03 0.40
C ASN A 196 1.71 8.08 1.83
N HIS A 197 1.30 6.93 2.35
CA HIS A 197 0.79 6.75 3.71
C HIS A 197 1.84 6.27 4.72
N ILE A 198 3.06 5.96 4.28
CA ILE A 198 4.17 5.61 5.19
C ILE A 198 4.50 6.72 6.22
N PRO A 199 4.36 8.03 5.91
CA PRO A 199 4.56 9.08 6.92
C PRO A 199 3.65 8.97 8.15
N GLU A 200 2.48 8.35 8.04
CA GLU A 200 1.59 8.12 9.20
C GLU A 200 2.25 7.16 10.20
N ILE A 201 2.82 6.06 9.70
CA ILE A 201 3.59 5.10 10.51
C ILE A 201 4.85 5.77 11.08
N ALA A 202 5.51 6.62 10.30
CA ALA A 202 6.69 7.35 10.76
C ALA A 202 6.37 8.31 11.93
N ASN A 203 5.24 9.02 11.86
CA ASN A 203 4.78 9.88 12.96
C ASN A 203 4.60 9.06 14.26
N LEU A 204 3.96 7.89 14.17
CA LEU A 204 3.79 7.01 15.32
C LEU A 204 5.11 6.48 15.86
N ALA A 205 6.06 6.12 14.99
CA ALA A 205 7.39 5.68 15.39
C ALA A 205 8.18 6.77 16.13
N GLU A 206 7.97 8.03 15.76
CA GLU A 206 8.53 9.20 16.44
C GLU A 206 7.76 9.61 17.71
N GLY A 207 6.67 8.90 18.04
CA GLY A 207 5.81 9.22 19.19
C GLY A 207 4.94 10.46 18.97
N LYS A 208 4.75 10.87 17.71
CA LYS A 208 4.00 12.07 17.33
C LYS A 208 2.55 11.72 17.02
N ALA A 209 1.64 12.14 17.90
CA ALA A 209 0.21 12.11 17.62
C ALA A 209 -0.15 13.31 16.73
N VAL A 210 -0.35 13.07 15.44
CA VAL A 210 -0.76 14.08 14.46
C VAL A 210 -2.26 13.96 14.24
N GLN A 211 -3.00 15.04 14.46
CA GLN A 211 -4.46 15.05 14.35
C GLN A 211 -4.92 14.60 12.96
N GLY A 212 -5.75 13.57 12.91
CA GLY A 212 -6.28 13.01 11.65
C GLY A 212 -5.27 12.16 10.86
N CYS A 213 -4.13 11.83 11.46
CA CYS A 213 -3.08 10.99 10.87
C CYS A 213 -2.73 9.76 11.72
N GLY A 214 -3.58 9.43 12.68
CA GLY A 214 -3.41 8.21 13.47
C GLY A 214 -3.71 6.95 12.66
N VAL A 215 -3.23 5.82 13.15
CA VAL A 215 -3.45 4.50 12.55
C VAL A 215 -3.90 3.53 13.64
N ASP A 216 -4.94 2.76 13.34
CA ASP A 216 -5.41 1.69 14.21
C ASP A 216 -4.30 0.67 14.46
N TYR A 217 -4.09 0.26 15.71
CA TYR A 217 -3.03 -0.71 16.03
C TYR A 217 -3.18 -2.02 15.25
N ARG A 218 -4.41 -2.46 14.96
CA ARG A 218 -4.69 -3.67 14.18
C ARG A 218 -4.21 -3.55 12.74
N VAL A 219 -4.25 -2.33 12.16
CA VAL A 219 -3.67 -2.06 10.84
C VAL A 219 -2.15 -2.26 10.89
N LEU A 220 -1.46 -1.71 11.90
CA LEU A 220 -0.02 -1.90 12.07
C LEU A 220 0.35 -3.38 12.28
N GLN A 221 -0.42 -4.11 13.09
CA GLN A 221 -0.22 -5.54 13.32
C GLN A 221 -0.42 -6.33 12.02
N THR A 222 -1.42 -5.97 11.21
CA THR A 222 -1.70 -6.63 9.92
C THR A 222 -0.56 -6.42 8.92
N ILE A 223 0.04 -5.23 8.87
CA ILE A 223 1.25 -4.98 8.05
C ILE A 223 2.42 -5.83 8.56
N SER A 224 2.63 -5.89 9.87
CA SER A 224 3.70 -6.70 10.48
C SER A 224 3.52 -8.19 10.21
N PHE A 225 2.29 -8.67 10.27
CA PHE A 225 1.93 -10.04 9.91
C PHE A 225 2.25 -10.34 8.44
N ALA A 226 1.81 -9.49 7.51
CA ALA A 226 2.14 -9.65 6.10
C ALA A 226 3.67 -9.67 5.87
N LEU A 227 4.43 -8.82 6.57
CA LEU A 227 5.89 -8.82 6.51
C LEU A 227 6.55 -10.08 7.12
N ALA A 228 5.83 -10.89 7.90
CA ALA A 228 6.35 -12.18 8.34
C ALA A 228 6.24 -13.27 7.26
N HIS A 229 5.25 -13.15 6.37
CA HIS A 229 4.96 -14.12 5.31
C HIS A 229 5.52 -13.73 3.93
N TYR A 230 5.75 -12.44 3.71
CA TYR A 230 6.21 -11.89 2.43
C TYR A 230 7.55 -11.15 2.58
N GLY A 231 8.43 -11.34 1.60
CA GLY A 231 9.70 -10.62 1.49
C GLY A 231 9.50 -9.12 1.26
N GLN A 232 8.46 -8.74 0.52
CA GLN A 232 8.05 -7.36 0.31
C GLN A 232 6.53 -7.20 0.37
N VAL A 233 6.07 -6.12 0.98
CA VAL A 233 4.67 -5.72 1.13
C VAL A 233 4.53 -4.27 0.66
N GLY A 234 3.56 -3.99 -0.20
CA GLY A 234 3.23 -2.64 -0.64
C GLY A 234 1.85 -2.22 -0.15
N VAL A 235 1.80 -1.03 0.45
CA VAL A 235 0.59 -0.41 0.99
C VAL A 235 0.22 0.82 0.18
N SER A 236 -1.02 0.89 -0.30
CA SER A 236 -1.50 2.03 -1.09
C SER A 236 -2.23 3.05 -0.24
N ASP A 237 -3.02 2.62 0.75
CA ASP A 237 -3.82 3.50 1.60
C ASP A 237 -3.87 3.01 3.05
N ILE A 238 -3.83 3.97 3.99
CA ILE A 238 -4.05 3.75 5.43
C ILE A 238 -5.00 4.81 5.98
N ASN A 239 -4.53 6.03 6.24
CA ASN A 239 -5.36 7.12 6.71
C ASN A 239 -5.54 8.19 5.61
N ARG A 240 -6.59 8.05 4.79
CA ARG A 240 -6.95 9.03 3.76
C ARG A 240 -7.34 10.40 4.34
N ARG A 241 -7.71 10.48 5.62
CA ARG A 241 -7.91 11.77 6.30
C ARG A 241 -6.61 12.53 6.47
N CYS A 242 -5.48 11.83 6.67
CA CYS A 242 -4.16 12.45 6.79
C CYS A 242 -3.71 13.12 5.49
N THR A 243 -3.99 12.47 4.37
CA THR A 243 -3.60 12.94 3.03
C THR A 243 -4.66 13.84 2.39
N GLY A 244 -5.85 13.93 2.98
CA GLY A 244 -6.99 14.68 2.44
C GLY A 244 -7.66 14.01 1.23
N GLN A 245 -7.40 12.72 0.99
CA GLN A 245 -8.03 11.95 -0.09
C GLN A 245 -9.48 11.61 0.26
N ILE A 246 -10.37 11.78 -0.72
CA ILE A 246 -11.77 11.36 -0.64
C ILE A 246 -12.04 10.44 -1.83
N GLU A 247 -12.15 9.16 -1.55
CA GLU A 247 -12.27 8.09 -2.53
C GLU A 247 -13.34 7.09 -2.09
N GLY A 248 -13.84 6.28 -3.02
CA GLY A 248 -14.84 5.24 -2.73
C GLY A 248 -16.05 5.76 -1.95
N ALA A 249 -16.32 5.18 -0.78
CA ALA A 249 -17.39 5.57 0.14
C ALA A 249 -17.24 6.98 0.76
N GLY A 250 -16.24 7.76 0.32
CA GLY A 250 -16.02 9.12 0.76
C GLY A 250 -15.66 9.20 2.23
N THR A 251 -16.23 10.17 2.96
CA THR A 251 -15.97 10.35 4.39
C THR A 251 -16.53 9.23 5.27
N ALA A 252 -17.34 8.34 4.71
CA ALA A 252 -17.83 7.15 5.42
C ALA A 252 -16.88 5.95 5.30
N SER A 253 -15.83 6.04 4.47
CA SER A 253 -14.79 4.99 4.38
C SER A 253 -14.03 4.87 5.69
N ALA A 254 -13.67 3.66 6.11
CA ALA A 254 -12.82 3.42 7.28
C ALA A 254 -11.40 4.02 7.14
N HIS A 255 -10.95 4.35 5.94
CA HIS A 255 -9.73 5.15 5.76
C HIS A 255 -9.88 6.60 6.25
N TYR A 256 -11.12 7.10 6.40
CA TYR A 256 -11.41 8.52 6.68
C TYR A 256 -12.28 8.75 7.94
N ALA A 257 -13.29 7.90 8.14
CA ALA A 257 -14.24 7.98 9.24
C ALA A 257 -13.55 7.92 10.60
N ASP A 258 -14.14 8.57 11.60
CA ASP A 258 -13.72 8.51 13.01
C ASP A 258 -12.25 8.84 13.30
N GLY A 259 -11.61 9.66 12.46
CA GLY A 259 -10.17 9.97 12.61
C GLY A 259 -9.32 9.42 11.47
N GLY A 260 -9.89 8.48 10.71
CA GLY A 260 -9.24 7.76 9.63
C GLY A 260 -8.23 6.74 10.15
N GLY A 261 -7.64 5.95 9.26
CA GLY A 261 -6.62 4.96 9.64
C GLY A 261 -7.17 3.67 10.24
N HIS A 262 -8.48 3.40 10.07
CA HIS A 262 -9.10 2.14 10.44
C HIS A 262 -9.12 1.11 9.31
N ALA A 263 -8.48 1.42 8.17
CA ALA A 263 -8.41 0.53 7.02
C ALA A 263 -7.02 0.50 6.41
N LEU A 264 -6.78 -0.52 5.59
CA LEU A 264 -5.50 -0.84 4.98
C LEU A 264 -5.73 -1.43 3.59
N ASP A 265 -5.10 -0.82 2.59
CA ASP A 265 -5.08 -1.33 1.22
C ASP A 265 -3.68 -1.89 0.89
N PHE A 266 -3.58 -3.21 0.71
CA PHE A 266 -2.39 -3.82 0.13
C PHE A 266 -2.50 -3.84 -1.39
N TYR A 267 -1.53 -3.26 -2.10
CA TYR A 267 -1.52 -3.28 -3.56
C TYR A 267 -0.44 -4.21 -4.15
N LEU A 268 0.50 -4.68 -3.33
CA LEU A 268 1.67 -5.44 -3.79
C LEU A 268 2.12 -6.47 -2.74
N LEU A 269 2.41 -7.70 -3.16
CA LEU A 269 3.11 -8.70 -2.33
C LEU A 269 4.21 -9.39 -3.15
N ASN A 270 5.44 -9.40 -2.63
CA ASN A 270 6.63 -9.95 -3.30
C ASN A 270 6.75 -9.47 -4.76
N GLY A 271 6.58 -8.17 -4.99
CA GLY A 271 6.66 -7.56 -6.32
C GLY A 271 5.48 -7.87 -7.26
N SER A 272 4.46 -8.60 -6.84
CA SER A 272 3.26 -8.86 -7.66
C SER A 272 2.10 -7.97 -7.22
N PRO A 273 1.42 -7.29 -8.16
CA PRO A 273 0.25 -6.49 -7.85
C PRO A 273 -0.91 -7.39 -7.41
N LEU A 274 -1.77 -6.84 -6.56
CA LEU A 274 -2.95 -7.52 -6.04
C LEU A 274 -4.22 -7.07 -6.75
N THR A 275 -5.23 -7.94 -6.76
CA THR A 275 -6.56 -7.67 -7.30
C THR A 275 -7.70 -7.97 -6.33
N GLY A 276 -7.40 -8.55 -5.17
CA GLY A 276 -8.39 -9.06 -4.23
C GLY A 276 -8.94 -10.44 -4.59
N GLY A 277 -8.55 -11.00 -5.74
CA GLY A 277 -8.92 -12.35 -6.17
C GLY A 277 -7.80 -13.16 -6.85
N ASP A 278 -6.62 -12.56 -7.06
CA ASP A 278 -5.44 -13.31 -7.48
C ASP A 278 -4.93 -14.24 -6.38
N ALA A 279 -4.01 -15.15 -6.74
CA ALA A 279 -3.51 -16.18 -5.84
C ALA A 279 -2.89 -15.64 -4.55
N LYS A 280 -2.13 -14.53 -4.61
CA LYS A 280 -1.50 -13.94 -3.42
C LYS A 280 -2.50 -13.20 -2.55
N SER A 281 -3.50 -12.55 -3.15
CA SER A 281 -4.63 -12.00 -2.40
C SER A 281 -5.35 -13.08 -1.60
N LEU A 282 -5.68 -14.20 -2.24
CA LEU A 282 -6.38 -15.31 -1.58
C LEU A 282 -5.52 -16.01 -0.52
N GLU A 283 -4.20 -16.07 -0.69
CA GLU A 283 -3.28 -16.56 0.33
C GLU A 283 -3.29 -15.65 1.57
N LEU A 284 -3.08 -14.34 1.39
CA LEU A 284 -3.09 -13.37 2.49
C LEU A 284 -4.42 -13.41 3.25
N ILE A 285 -5.55 -13.45 2.54
CA ILE A 285 -6.89 -13.52 3.15
C ILE A 285 -7.02 -14.76 4.05
N ARG A 286 -6.59 -15.94 3.58
CA ARG A 286 -6.68 -17.18 4.37
C ARG A 286 -5.77 -17.18 5.58
N LEU A 287 -4.60 -16.53 5.49
CA LEU A 287 -3.69 -16.38 6.62
C LEU A 287 -4.26 -15.44 7.69
N LEU A 288 -4.93 -14.36 7.27
CA LEU A 288 -5.49 -13.36 8.18
C LEU A 288 -6.83 -13.75 8.80
N ASP A 289 -7.73 -14.40 8.06
CA ASP A 289 -9.09 -14.69 8.52
C ASP A 289 -9.17 -15.34 9.92
N PRO A 290 -8.35 -16.33 10.30
CA PRO A 290 -8.45 -16.92 11.63
C PRO A 290 -7.96 -16.02 12.78
N ILE A 291 -7.15 -14.99 12.48
CA ILE A 291 -6.49 -14.15 13.49
C ILE A 291 -7.07 -12.74 13.60
N VAL A 292 -7.73 -12.24 12.56
CA VAL A 292 -8.41 -10.94 12.63
C VAL A 292 -9.64 -11.04 13.54
N PRO A 293 -10.02 -9.94 14.20
CA PRO A 293 -11.23 -9.94 15.02
C PRO A 293 -12.49 -10.11 14.17
N ASN A 294 -13.52 -10.73 14.76
CA ASN A 294 -14.80 -10.89 14.07
C ASN A 294 -15.39 -9.52 13.70
N GLY A 295 -15.90 -9.39 12.48
CA GLY A 295 -16.46 -8.14 11.99
C GLY A 295 -15.46 -7.28 11.19
N THR A 296 -14.21 -7.72 11.04
CA THR A 296 -13.25 -7.08 10.11
C THR A 296 -13.81 -7.11 8.70
N GLY A 297 -13.88 -5.95 8.04
CA GLY A 297 -14.32 -5.86 6.66
C GLY A 297 -13.25 -6.34 5.68
N LEU A 298 -13.69 -6.94 4.58
CA LEU A 298 -12.84 -7.41 3.50
C LEU A 298 -13.42 -6.97 2.16
N GLY A 299 -12.73 -6.09 1.44
CA GLY A 299 -13.19 -5.61 0.14
C GLY A 299 -13.09 -6.66 -0.96
N GLN A 300 -13.33 -6.22 -2.20
CA GLN A 300 -13.14 -6.99 -3.43
C GLN A 300 -14.03 -8.24 -3.55
N LEU A 301 -15.23 -8.23 -2.96
CA LEU A 301 -16.18 -9.34 -3.06
C LEU A 301 -16.42 -9.77 -4.53
N GLY A 302 -16.60 -8.81 -5.44
CA GLY A 302 -16.81 -9.07 -6.87
C GLY A 302 -15.57 -9.49 -7.67
N CYS A 303 -14.39 -9.55 -7.06
CA CYS A 303 -13.11 -9.82 -7.75
C CYS A 303 -12.65 -11.28 -7.62
N ARG A 304 -13.36 -12.09 -6.83
CA ARG A 304 -13.02 -13.49 -6.51
C ARG A 304 -14.26 -14.38 -6.51
N GLY A 305 -14.03 -15.68 -6.65
CA GLY A 305 -15.07 -16.68 -6.36
C GLY A 305 -15.40 -16.69 -4.86
N SER A 306 -16.54 -17.32 -4.51
CA SER A 306 -16.94 -17.47 -3.12
C SER A 306 -15.86 -18.23 -2.31
N ILE A 307 -15.53 -17.69 -1.15
CA ILE A 307 -14.59 -18.27 -0.19
C ILE A 307 -15.27 -18.35 1.19
N SER A 308 -14.93 -19.38 1.97
CA SER A 308 -15.37 -19.50 3.37
C SER A 308 -14.54 -18.54 4.23
N LEU A 309 -15.22 -17.76 5.07
CA LEU A 309 -14.62 -16.77 5.96
C LEU A 309 -15.32 -16.82 7.31
N ASP A 310 -14.52 -16.85 8.39
CA ASP A 310 -15.02 -16.93 9.75
C ASP A 310 -15.15 -15.53 10.36
N ASN A 311 -14.11 -14.71 10.25
CA ASN A 311 -14.06 -13.40 10.91
C ASN A 311 -14.30 -12.24 9.94
N PHE A 312 -13.84 -12.38 8.68
CA PHE A 312 -14.05 -11.34 7.68
C PHE A 312 -15.52 -11.17 7.28
N LYS A 313 -15.91 -9.93 6.96
CA LYS A 313 -17.20 -9.52 6.41
C LYS A 313 -17.00 -8.90 5.03
N PRO A 314 -17.29 -9.65 3.95
CA PRO A 314 -17.04 -9.18 2.60
C PRO A 314 -17.92 -8.01 2.16
N PHE A 315 -17.37 -7.11 1.34
CA PHE A 315 -18.12 -6.07 0.64
C PHE A 315 -17.50 -5.71 -0.72
N ASP A 316 -18.23 -4.94 -1.53
CA ASP A 316 -17.80 -4.53 -2.86
C ASP A 316 -16.74 -3.43 -2.82
N ASP A 317 -15.65 -3.66 -3.55
CA ASP A 317 -14.58 -2.68 -3.76
C ASP A 317 -13.83 -3.00 -5.06
N THR A 318 -12.98 -2.08 -5.51
CA THR A 318 -12.23 -2.14 -6.77
C THR A 318 -11.14 -3.21 -6.78
N CYS A 319 -10.99 -3.91 -7.92
CA CYS A 319 -10.15 -5.10 -8.07
C CYS A 319 -8.66 -4.81 -8.33
N ASN A 320 -8.06 -3.88 -7.60
CA ASN A 320 -6.66 -3.46 -7.77
C ASN A 320 -5.85 -3.48 -6.45
N HIS A 321 -6.42 -4.00 -5.37
CA HIS A 321 -5.79 -4.14 -4.07
C HIS A 321 -6.53 -5.20 -3.22
N VAL A 322 -6.04 -5.47 -2.01
CA VAL A 322 -6.77 -6.15 -0.93
C VAL A 322 -7.07 -5.13 0.15
N HIS A 323 -8.35 -4.82 0.33
CA HIS A 323 -8.86 -3.91 1.35
C HIS A 323 -9.20 -4.68 2.63
N ILE A 324 -8.72 -4.19 3.77
CA ILE A 324 -9.06 -4.69 5.09
C ILE A 324 -9.42 -3.50 5.98
N ASP A 325 -10.61 -3.51 6.59
CA ASP A 325 -11.00 -2.48 7.55
C ASP A 325 -11.46 -3.03 8.90
N PHE A 326 -11.17 -2.26 9.94
CA PHE A 326 -11.40 -2.61 11.34
C PHE A 326 -12.40 -1.69 12.03
N LEU A 327 -13.05 -0.78 11.29
CA LEU A 327 -13.95 0.22 11.86
C LEU A 327 -15.09 -0.43 12.65
N ASN A 328 -15.61 -1.56 12.17
CA ASN A 328 -16.68 -2.33 12.81
C ASN A 328 -16.19 -3.64 13.46
N ALA A 329 -14.88 -3.86 13.53
CA ALA A 329 -14.30 -5.11 14.03
C ALA A 329 -14.29 -5.17 15.57
N GLN A 330 -14.58 -6.34 16.13
CA GLN A 330 -14.71 -6.57 17.56
C GLN A 330 -13.37 -6.92 18.22
N GLY A 331 -12.82 -6.02 19.03
CA GLY A 331 -11.57 -6.24 19.77
C GLY A 331 -10.43 -5.34 19.27
N SER A 332 -9.46 -5.07 20.13
CA SER A 332 -8.42 -4.04 19.90
C SER A 332 -7.12 -4.56 19.29
N THR A 333 -6.99 -5.87 19.10
CA THR A 333 -5.79 -6.51 18.54
C THR A 333 -6.18 -7.65 17.61
N ILE A 334 -5.31 -7.98 16.65
CA ILE A 334 -5.35 -9.28 15.98
C ILE A 334 -4.69 -10.33 16.88
N LYS A 335 -5.03 -11.60 16.72
CA LYS A 335 -4.47 -12.74 17.47
C LYS A 335 -3.15 -13.19 16.83
N TYR A 336 -2.14 -12.33 16.93
CA TYR A 336 -0.81 -12.53 16.34
C TYR A 336 0.29 -12.19 17.34
#